data_AF-A0A6C9EIJ7-F1
#
_entry.id   AF-A0A6C9EIJ7-F1
#
_cell.length_a   1.000
_cell.length_b   1.000
_cell.length_c   1.000
_cell.angle_alpha   90.00
_cell.angle_beta   90.00
_cell.angle_gamma   90.00
#
_symmetry.space_group_name_H-M   'P 1'
#
loop_
_entity.id
_entity.type
_entity.pdbx_description
1 polymer ?
#
loop_
_entity_poly.entity_id
_entity_poly.type
_entity_poly.pdbx_seq_one_letter_code
_entity_poly.pdbx_strand_id
1 'polypeptide(L)' 'LHPRTGKTHQLRVHMNSLGLPIVGDDFYPRIQTRPYDDFSQPLQLVARVLRFTDPITGEKREFVSRVPLKI' A
#
# COMPACT_ATOMS: atom_id res chain seq x y z
N LEU A 1 3.19 -8.41 -1.16
CA LEU A 1 4.11 -7.69 -0.26
C LEU A 1 3.63 -7.84 1.18
N HIS A 2 4.49 -8.25 2.13
CA HIS A 2 4.14 -8.38 3.56
C HIS A 2 5.16 -7.62 4.43
N PRO A 3 4.92 -6.33 4.74
CA PRO A 3 5.86 -5.54 5.52
C PRO A 3 5.95 -6.09 6.95
N ARG A 4 7.18 -6.20 7.48
CA ARG A 4 7.43 -6.66 8.87
C ARG A 4 7.40 -5.53 9.91
N THR A 5 7.49 -4.30 9.44
CA THR A 5 7.39 -3.07 10.25
C THR A 5 6.39 -2.13 9.60
N GLY A 6 5.93 -1.11 10.32
CA GLY A 6 4.95 -0.13 9.84
C GLY A 6 5.55 1.24 9.55
N LYS A 7 6.79 1.33 9.03
CA LYS A 7 7.43 2.63 8.79
C LYS A 7 6.71 3.39 7.67
N THR A 8 6.69 4.72 7.77
CA THR A 8 6.11 5.60 6.76
C THR A 8 6.67 5.27 5.37
N HIS A 9 5.77 5.07 4.40
CA HIS A 9 6.09 4.77 3.00
C HIS A 9 7.01 3.54 2.77
N GLN A 10 7.15 2.64 3.74
CA GLN A 10 8.14 1.55 3.69
C GLN A 10 8.13 0.74 2.39
N LEU A 11 6.96 0.26 1.97
CA LEU A 11 6.85 -0.53 0.74
C LEU A 11 7.21 0.31 -0.49
N ARG A 12 6.78 1.58 -0.55
CA ARG A 12 7.02 2.48 -1.67
C ARG A 12 8.52 2.74 -1.87
N VAL A 13 9.22 3.08 -0.77
CA VAL A 13 10.67 3.29 -0.76
C VAL A 13 11.43 2.01 -1.14
N HIS A 14 11.09 0.88 -0.53
CA HIS A 14 11.78 -0.39 -0.79
C HIS A 14 11.61 -0.82 -2.25
N MET A 15 10.38 -0.79 -2.78
CA MET A 15 10.11 -1.15 -4.16
C MET A 15 10.85 -0.24 -5.15
N ASN A 16 10.88 1.07 -4.88
CA ASN A 16 11.69 2.01 -5.66
C ASN A 16 13.20 1.70 -5.59
N SER A 17 13.75 1.41 -4.41
CA SER A 17 15.18 1.07 -4.27
C SER A 17 15.59 -0.21 -5.00
N LEU A 18 14.65 -1.10 -5.26
CA LEU A 18 14.84 -2.32 -6.05
C LEU A 18 14.72 -2.06 -7.56
N GLY A 19 14.48 -0.82 -7.99
CA GLY A 19 14.24 -0.48 -9.40
C GLY A 19 12.85 -0.88 -9.89
N LEU A 20 11.92 -1.20 -8.98
CA LEU A 20 10.56 -1.67 -9.27
C LEU A 20 9.53 -0.74 -8.60
N PRO A 21 9.47 0.57 -8.95
CA PRO A 21 8.58 1.51 -8.29
C PRO A 21 7.10 1.13 -8.43
N ILE A 22 6.30 1.52 -7.44
CA ILE A 22 4.85 1.26 -7.46
C ILE A 22 4.17 2.21 -8.43
N VAL A 23 3.26 1.69 -9.25
CA VAL A 23 2.49 2.46 -10.22
C VAL A 23 1.61 3.50 -9.53
N GLY A 24 1.57 4.72 -10.08
CA GLY A 24 0.76 5.83 -9.54
C GLY A 24 1.33 6.48 -8.27
N ASP A 25 2.60 6.20 -7.93
CA ASP A 25 3.28 6.82 -6.79
C ASP A 25 3.74 8.25 -7.12
N ASP A 26 3.25 9.22 -6.34
CA ASP A 26 3.60 10.64 -6.49
C ASP A 26 4.94 11.05 -5.90
N PHE A 27 5.62 10.19 -5.17
CA PHE A 27 6.82 10.56 -4.44
C PHE A 27 8.06 9.85 -4.98
N TYR A 28 7.91 8.61 -5.46
CA TYR A 28 9.01 7.77 -5.91
C TYR A 28 8.78 7.27 -7.35
N PRO A 29 9.81 7.32 -8.23
CA PRO A 29 11.17 7.79 -7.98
C PRO A 29 11.31 9.32 -7.94
N ARG A 30 10.34 10.05 -8.49
CA ARG A 30 10.34 11.51 -8.58
C ARG A 30 9.04 12.04 -8.02
N ILE A 31 9.12 13.19 -7.36
CA ILE A 31 7.95 13.88 -6.85
C ILE A 31 7.14 14.42 -8.03
N GLN A 32 5.87 14.04 -8.09
CA GLN A 32 4.89 14.52 -9.05
C GLN A 32 3.89 15.40 -8.29
N THR A 33 3.69 16.63 -8.76
CA THR A 33 2.69 17.53 -8.20
C THR A 33 1.39 17.33 -8.97
N ARG A 34 0.38 16.76 -8.32
CA ARG A 34 -0.97 16.61 -8.85
C ARG A 34 -1.97 17.37 -7.99
N PRO A 35 -3.06 17.91 -8.56
CA PRO A 35 -4.20 18.38 -7.79
C PRO A 35 -4.69 17.28 -6.83
N TYR A 36 -5.13 17.67 -5.64
CA TYR A 36 -5.55 16.72 -4.59
C TYR A 36 -6.76 15.86 -5.02
N ASP A 37 -7.58 16.38 -5.92
CA ASP A 37 -8.78 15.74 -6.49
C ASP A 37 -8.52 14.97 -7.79
N ASP A 38 -7.27 14.91 -8.27
CA ASP A 38 -6.89 14.13 -9.45
C ASP A 38 -6.63 12.65 -9.10
N PHE A 39 -7.66 11.83 -9.29
CA PHE A 39 -7.60 10.37 -9.12
C PHE A 39 -7.42 9.61 -10.44
N SER A 40 -6.88 10.24 -11.48
CA SER A 40 -6.69 9.61 -12.80
C SER A 40 -5.69 8.44 -12.77
N GLN A 41 -4.63 8.55 -11.97
CA GLN A 41 -3.60 7.50 -11.80
C GLN A 41 -3.32 7.25 -10.30
N PRO A 42 -4.25 6.59 -9.58
CA PRO A 42 -4.11 6.41 -8.15
C PRO A 42 -2.97 5.43 -7.84
N LEU A 43 -2.38 5.57 -6.64
CA LEU A 43 -1.37 4.65 -6.14
C LEU A 43 -1.88 3.20 -6.16
N GLN A 44 -1.19 2.33 -6.89
CA GLN A 44 -1.51 0.90 -7.02
C GLN A 44 -0.96 0.09 -5.84
N LEU A 45 -1.26 0.52 -4.63
CA LEU A 45 -0.91 -0.17 -3.38
C LEU A 45 -2.11 -0.20 -2.46
N VAL A 46 -2.61 -1.40 -2.19
CA VAL A 46 -3.76 -1.64 -1.32
C VAL A 46 -3.37 -2.62 -0.21
N ALA A 47 -3.80 -2.34 1.01
CA ALA A 47 -3.79 -3.32 2.09
C ALA A 47 -4.81 -4.42 1.79
N ARG A 48 -4.38 -5.48 1.09
CA ARG A 48 -5.29 -6.53 0.61
C ARG A 48 -5.85 -7.38 1.75
N VAL A 49 -5.01 -7.73 2.72
CA VAL A 49 -5.39 -8.61 3.83
C VAL A 49 -4.86 -8.05 5.14
N LEU A 50 -5.71 -8.05 6.17
CA LEU A 50 -5.35 -7.82 7.57
C LEU A 50 -5.66 -9.07 8.39
N ARG A 51 -4.67 -9.58 9.12
CA ARG A 51 -4.81 -10.73 10.02
C ARG A 51 -4.26 -10.38 11.39
N PHE A 52 -4.99 -10.74 12.43
CA PHE A 52 -4.54 -10.64 13.82
C PHE A 52 -5.31 -11.61 14.70
N THR A 53 -4.74 -11.88 15.88
CA THR A 53 -5.49 -12.53 16.95
C THR A 53 -6.28 -11.47 17.69
N ASP A 54 -7.59 -11.62 17.73
CA ASP A 54 -8.49 -10.74 18.47
C ASP A 54 -8.07 -10.71 19.95
N PRO A 55 -7.70 -9.54 20.51
CA PRO A 55 -7.17 -9.45 21.87
C PRO A 55 -8.22 -9.72 22.95
N ILE A 56 -9.51 -9.69 22.60
CA ILE A 56 -10.62 -9.93 23.53
C ILE A 56 -11.03 -11.41 23.50
N THR A 57 -11.21 -11.97 22.30
CA THR A 57 -11.75 -13.33 22.15
C THR A 57 -10.68 -14.40 21.95
N GLY A 58 -9.45 -14.03 21.59
CA GLY A 58 -8.38 -14.96 21.23
C GLY A 58 -8.55 -15.62 19.84
N GLU A 59 -9.62 -15.30 19.13
CA GLU A 59 -9.89 -15.86 17.81
C GLU A 59 -8.99 -15.24 16.72
N LYS A 60 -8.61 -16.06 15.73
CA LYS A 60 -7.94 -15.53 14.54
C LYS A 60 -8.95 -14.79 13.67
N ARG A 61 -8.70 -13.51 13.41
CA ARG A 61 -9.49 -12.68 12.50
C ARG A 61 -8.75 -12.47 11.18
N GLU A 62 -9.52 -12.46 10.09
CA GLU A 62 -9.02 -12.12 8.76
C GLU A 62 -10.03 -11.19 8.07
N PHE A 63 -9.52 -10.11 7.48
CA PHE A 63 -10.30 -9.17 6.68
C PHE A 63 -9.63 -9.01 5.32
N VAL A 64 -10.42 -9.10 4.25
CA VAL A 64 -9.94 -8.99 2.87
C VAL A 64 -10.57 -7.78 2.20
N SER A 65 -9.74 -6.84 1.74
CA SER A 65 -10.20 -5.68 0.97
C SER A 65 -10.64 -6.11 -0.43
N ARG A 66 -11.73 -5.50 -0.92
CA ARG A 66 -12.24 -5.71 -2.29
C ARG A 66 -11.84 -4.62 -3.27
N VAL A 67 -11.01 -3.65 -2.85
CA VAL A 67 -10.56 -2.56 -3.73
C VAL A 67 -9.76 -3.14 -4.90
N PRO A 68 -10.18 -2.91 -6.16
CA PRO A 68 -9.43 -3.41 -7.31
C PRO A 68 -8.14 -2.61 -7.49
N LEU A 69 -7.12 -3.28 -8.02
CA LEU A 69 -5.97 -2.60 -8.61
C LEU A 69 -6.24 -2.46 -10.11
N LYS A 70 -5.86 -1.33 -10.69
CA LYS A 70 -5.89 -1.07 -12.13
C LYS A 70 -4.50 -1.40 -12.65
N ILE A 71 -4.38 -2.45 -13.45
CA ILE A 71 -3.18 -2.73 -14.25
C ILE A 71 -3.47 -2.25 -15.66
#